data_AF-A0A7W1DZC0-F1
#
_entry.id   AF-A0A7W1DZC0-F1
#
_cell.length_a   1.000
_cell.length_b   1.000
_cell.length_c   1.000
_cell.angle_alpha   90.00
_cell.angle_beta   90.00
_cell.angle_gamma   90.00
#
_symmetry.space_group_name_H-M   'P 1'
#
loop_
_entity.id
_entity.type
_entity.pdbx_description
1 polymer ?
#
loop_
_entity_poly.entity_id
_entity_poly.type
_entity_poly.pdbx_seq_one_letter_code
_entity_poly.pdbx_strand_id
1 'polypeptide(L)'
;MTAATDSAAWNLAGTLRLVIVQLLCLAAIAVALSATANRASINDQIVWLNAAVGAAVISGAANGLWLLALRRATATKRRAVLSRLDDAAEHVALAGPSAAVDERLVAVRGMTLVHRAGCPLVAGKPVAAAAPASGARCGWCALGA
;
A
#
# COMPACT_ATOMS: atom_id res chain seq x y z
N MET A 1 -19.32 -19.24 -7.44
CA MET A 1 -18.48 -18.09 -7.86
C MET A 1 -19.22 -16.80 -7.54
N THR A 2 -19.14 -16.37 -6.27
CA THR A 2 -19.68 -15.08 -5.84
C THR A 2 -18.63 -14.02 -6.11
N ALA A 3 -19.01 -12.98 -6.85
CA ALA A 3 -18.15 -11.87 -7.24
C ALA A 3 -17.35 -11.35 -6.04
N ALA A 4 -16.04 -11.21 -6.22
CA ALA A 4 -15.17 -10.57 -5.25
C ALA A 4 -15.79 -9.24 -4.85
N THR A 5 -16.28 -9.15 -3.62
CA THR A 5 -16.90 -7.94 -3.10
C THR A 5 -15.83 -6.86 -3.10
N ASP A 6 -16.00 -5.90 -3.99
CA ASP A 6 -15.16 -4.71 -4.11
C ASP A 6 -14.89 -4.17 -2.72
N SER A 7 -13.65 -4.29 -2.28
CA SER A 7 -13.21 -3.89 -0.95
C SER A 7 -13.65 -2.45 -0.71
N ALA A 8 -14.65 -2.26 0.16
CA ALA A 8 -15.47 -1.05 0.27
C ALA A 8 -14.70 0.28 0.37
N ALA A 9 -13.42 0.22 0.78
CA ALA A 9 -12.54 1.39 0.86
C ALA A 9 -12.11 1.95 -0.50
N TRP A 10 -12.03 1.13 -1.54
CA TRP A 10 -11.67 1.54 -2.91
C TRP A 10 -12.90 1.70 -3.83
N ASN A 11 -14.10 1.54 -3.29
CA ASN A 11 -15.32 1.76 -4.06
C ASN A 11 -15.50 3.27 -4.28
N LEU A 12 -15.81 3.65 -5.53
CA LEU A 12 -16.18 5.01 -5.91
C LEU A 12 -17.27 5.59 -4.98
N ALA A 13 -18.26 4.78 -4.60
CA ALA A 13 -19.32 5.19 -3.68
C ALA A 13 -18.79 5.54 -2.27
N GLY A 14 -17.80 4.80 -1.77
CA GLY A 14 -17.17 5.09 -0.48
C GLY A 14 -16.38 6.40 -0.52
N THR A 15 -15.62 6.61 -1.59
CA THR A 15 -14.87 7.84 -1.84
C THR A 15 -15.80 9.04 -1.98
N LEU A 16 -16.88 8.91 -2.77
CA LEU A 16 -17.86 9.96 -2.98
C LEU A 16 -18.58 10.35 -1.69
N ARG A 17 -18.95 9.37 -0.85
CA ARG A 17 -19.54 9.64 0.47
C ARG A 17 -18.58 10.44 1.36
N LEU A 18 -17.30 10.08 1.40
CA LEU A 18 -16.31 10.84 2.15
C LEU A 18 -16.21 12.28 1.63
N VAL A 19 -16.09 12.46 0.31
CA VAL A 19 -16.03 13.80 -0.31
C VAL A 19 -17.26 14.64 0.05
N ILE A 20 -18.47 14.08 -0.05
CA ILE A 20 -19.72 14.77 0.33
C ILE A 20 -19.68 15.17 1.81
N VAL A 21 -19.30 14.26 2.71
CA VAL A 21 -19.17 14.57 4.14
C VAL A 21 -18.18 15.70 4.38
N GLN A 22 -17.05 15.72 3.67
CA GLN A 22 -16.06 16.79 3.81
C GLN A 22 -16.54 18.13 3.28
N LEU A 23 -17.24 18.15 2.15
CA LEU A 23 -17.85 19.37 1.63
C LEU A 23 -18.89 19.94 2.60
N LEU A 24 -19.71 19.07 3.21
CA LEU A 24 -20.69 19.48 4.21
C LEU A 24 -20.02 20.02 5.49
N CYS A 25 -18.97 19.36 5.99
CA CYS A 25 -18.23 19.84 7.16
C CYS A 25 -17.55 21.19 6.88
N LEU A 26 -16.94 21.35 5.71
CA LEU A 26 -16.30 22.59 5.29
C LEU A 26 -17.32 23.74 5.18
N ALA A 27 -18.47 23.47 4.57
CA ALA A 27 -19.56 24.45 4.49
C ALA A 27 -20.07 24.83 5.89
N ALA A 28 -20.24 23.87 6.80
CA ALA A 28 -20.65 24.14 8.18
C ALA A 28 -19.64 25.01 8.93
N ILE A 29 -18.33 24.75 8.77
CA ILE A 29 -17.26 25.58 9.34
C ILE A 29 -17.33 27.00 8.76
N ALA A 30 -17.47 27.16 7.45
CA ALA A 30 -17.55 28.47 6.80
C ALA A 30 -18.77 29.29 7.27
N VAL A 31 -19.94 28.64 7.42
CA VAL A 31 -21.15 29.27 7.97
C VAL A 31 -20.93 29.68 9.42
N ALA A 32 -20.36 28.80 10.23
CA ALA A 32 -20.09 29.08 11.63
C ALA A 32 -19.13 30.27 11.80
N LEU A 33 -18.03 30.31 11.06
CA LEU A 33 -17.09 31.43 11.08
C LEU A 33 -17.74 32.75 10.60
N SER A 34 -18.55 32.70 9.54
CA SER A 34 -19.29 33.86 9.05
C SER A 34 -20.30 34.37 10.09
N ALA A 35 -20.97 33.45 10.80
CA ALA A 35 -21.90 33.80 11.86
C ALA A 35 -21.17 34.39 13.08
N THR A 36 -20.01 33.85 13.46
CA THR A 36 -19.15 34.40 14.51
C THR A 36 -18.73 35.85 14.21
N ALA A 37 -18.31 36.13 12.97
CA ALA A 37 -17.85 37.46 12.56
C ALA A 37 -18.92 38.56 12.66
N ASN A 38 -20.21 38.18 12.60
CA ASN A 38 -21.34 39.12 12.63
C ASN A 38 -21.91 39.37 14.04
N ARG A 39 -21.26 38.92 15.12
CA ARG A 39 -21.76 39.04 16.50
C ARG A 39 -20.90 39.97 17.34
N ALA A 40 -21.55 40.91 18.04
CA ALA A 40 -20.89 41.86 18.93
C ALA A 40 -20.58 41.29 20.33
N SER A 41 -21.31 40.25 20.77
CA SER A 41 -21.11 39.64 22.09
C SER A 41 -20.24 38.38 22.00
N ILE A 42 -19.30 38.22 22.95
CA ILE A 42 -18.43 37.04 23.04
C ILE A 42 -19.25 35.77 23.31
N ASN A 43 -20.29 35.87 24.14
CA ASN A 43 -21.14 34.74 24.49
C ASN A 43 -21.84 34.15 23.24
N ASP A 44 -22.30 35.00 22.32
CA ASP A 44 -22.92 34.54 21.06
C ASP A 44 -21.87 33.96 20.09
N GLN A 45 -20.63 34.45 20.13
CA GLN A 45 -19.53 33.92 19.31
C GLN A 45 -19.13 32.49 19.73
N ILE A 46 -19.16 32.19 21.03
CA ILE A 46 -18.77 30.87 21.58
C ILE A 46 -19.65 29.74 21.00
N VAL A 47 -20.95 29.98 20.84
CA VAL A 47 -21.88 28.97 20.29
C VAL A 47 -21.47 28.57 18.87
N TRP A 48 -21.20 29.55 18.01
CA TRP A 48 -20.78 29.31 16.63
C TRP A 48 -19.37 28.72 16.54
N LEU A 49 -18.46 29.15 17.41
CA LEU A 49 -17.11 28.57 17.48
C LEU A 49 -17.16 27.09 17.87
N ASN A 50 -17.97 26.73 18.86
CA ASN A 50 -18.19 25.33 19.25
C ASN A 50 -18.78 24.50 18.11
N ALA A 51 -19.69 25.08 17.31
CA ALA A 51 -20.22 24.41 16.12
C ALA A 51 -19.13 24.15 15.07
N ALA A 52 -18.24 25.11 14.81
CA ALA A 52 -17.10 24.94 13.91
C ALA A 52 -16.14 23.83 14.39
N VAL A 53 -15.83 23.81 15.69
CA VAL A 53 -15.01 22.75 16.31
C VAL A 53 -15.68 21.40 16.16
N GLY A 54 -16.99 21.30 16.42
CA GLY A 54 -17.75 20.06 16.22
C GLY A 54 -17.67 19.54 14.79
N ALA A 55 -17.84 20.41 13.79
CA ALA A 55 -17.71 20.04 12.38
C ALA A 55 -16.27 19.57 12.03
N ALA A 56 -15.24 20.22 12.58
CA ALA A 56 -13.86 19.80 12.39
C ALA A 56 -13.57 18.42 13.01
N VAL A 57 -14.10 18.13 14.21
CA VAL A 57 -13.97 16.82 14.86
C VAL A 57 -14.66 15.74 14.02
N ILE A 58 -15.86 15.99 13.52
CA ILE A 58 -16.60 15.06 12.64
C ILE A 58 -15.80 14.78 11.35
N SER A 59 -15.25 15.83 10.73
CA SER A 59 -14.39 15.71 9.54
C SER A 59 -13.16 14.83 9.80
N GLY A 60 -12.48 15.04 10.93
CA GLY A 60 -11.33 14.24 11.36
C GLY A 60 -11.70 12.77 11.62
N ALA A 61 -12.80 12.52 12.32
CA ALA A 61 -13.29 11.18 12.60
C ALA A 61 -13.65 10.42 11.30
N ALA A 62 -14.31 11.09 10.35
CA ALA A 62 -14.64 10.51 9.05
C ALA A 62 -13.38 10.08 8.28
N ASN A 63 -12.34 10.93 8.25
CA ASN A 63 -11.05 10.60 7.64
C ASN A 63 -10.37 9.42 8.35
N GLY A 64 -10.33 9.42 9.68
CA GLY A 64 -9.71 8.36 10.47
C GLY A 64 -10.35 7.00 10.24
N LEU A 65 -11.69 6.94 10.22
CA LEU A 65 -12.44 5.71 9.92
C LEU A 65 -12.20 5.22 8.49
N TRP A 66 -12.16 6.14 7.51
CA TRP A 66 -11.87 5.79 6.12
C TRP A 66 -10.46 5.23 5.94
N LEU A 67 -9.44 5.86 6.55
CA LEU A 67 -8.05 5.38 6.52
C LEU A 67 -7.89 4.02 7.21
N LEU A 68 -8.58 3.79 8.32
CA LEU A 68 -8.57 2.50 9.00
C LEU A 68 -9.20 1.40 8.12
N ALA A 69 -10.30 1.71 7.42
CA ALA A 69 -10.91 0.78 6.46
C ALA A 69 -9.96 0.47 5.30
N LEU A 70 -9.26 1.48 4.76
CA LEU A 70 -8.25 1.32 3.71
C LEU A 70 -7.09 0.43 4.14
N ARG A 71 -6.57 0.64 5.35
CA ARG A 71 -5.50 -0.18 5.92
C ARG A 71 -5.92 -1.64 6.09
N ARG A 72 -7.13 -1.89 6.60
CA ARG A 72 -7.69 -3.24 6.76
C ARG A 72 -7.85 -3.94 5.41
N ALA A 73 -8.39 -3.25 4.41
CA ALA A 73 -8.54 -3.79 3.06
C ALA A 73 -7.18 -4.17 2.43
N THR A 74 -6.17 -3.32 2.59
CA THR A 74 -4.81 -3.56 2.10
C THR A 74 -4.15 -4.74 2.81
N ALA A 75 -4.33 -4.85 4.13
CA ALA A 75 -3.80 -5.98 4.91
C ALA A 75 -4.40 -7.31 4.46
N THR A 76 -5.71 -7.37 4.21
CA THR A 76 -6.38 -8.59 3.70
C THR A 76 -5.86 -8.97 2.31
N LYS A 77 -5.76 -8.01 1.38
CA LYS A 77 -5.22 -8.26 0.03
C LYS A 77 -3.76 -8.73 0.10
N ARG A 78 -2.94 -8.12 0.96
CA ARG A 78 -1.55 -8.52 1.15
C ARG A 78 -1.45 -9.96 1.65
N ARG A 79 -2.24 -10.36 2.64
CA ARG A 79 -2.27 -11.76 3.13
C ARG A 79 -2.69 -12.73 2.03
N ALA A 80 -3.70 -12.39 1.23
CA ALA A 80 -4.17 -13.25 0.14
C ALA A 80 -3.13 -13.41 -0.99
N VAL A 81 -2.32 -12.38 -1.24
CA VAL A 81 -1.20 -12.48 -2.20
C VAL A 81 -0.06 -13.30 -1.61
N LEU A 82 0.31 -13.06 -0.35
CA LEU A 82 1.39 -13.78 0.32
C LEU A 82 1.05 -15.27 0.49
N SER A 83 -0.18 -15.64 0.85
CA SER A 83 -0.55 -17.05 0.99
C SER A 83 -0.40 -17.81 -0.32
N ARG A 84 -0.71 -17.18 -1.47
CA ARG A 84 -0.48 -17.79 -2.79
C ARG A 84 0.99 -17.98 -3.11
N LEU A 85 1.85 -17.11 -2.60
CA LEU A 85 3.29 -17.24 -2.74
C LEU A 85 3.84 -18.35 -1.84
N ASP A 86 3.31 -18.49 -0.63
CA ASP A 86 3.66 -19.60 0.27
C ASP A 86 3.23 -20.94 -0.35
N ASP A 87 2.01 -21.03 -0.88
CA ASP A 87 1.53 -22.22 -1.61
C ASP A 87 2.46 -22.53 -2.81
N ALA A 88 2.79 -21.51 -3.61
CA ALA A 88 3.69 -21.69 -4.75
C ALA A 88 5.10 -22.12 -4.32
N ALA A 89 5.62 -21.57 -3.21
CA ALA A 89 6.91 -21.95 -2.66
C ALA A 89 6.91 -23.40 -2.15
N GLU A 90 5.81 -23.86 -1.55
CA GLU A 90 5.64 -25.27 -1.15
C GLU A 90 5.64 -26.19 -2.37
N HIS A 91 4.93 -25.84 -3.45
CA HIS A 91 4.94 -26.61 -4.69
C HIS A 91 6.35 -26.68 -5.32
N VAL A 92 7.11 -25.58 -5.26
CA VAL A 92 8.50 -25.55 -5.73
C VAL A 92 9.41 -26.40 -4.83
N ALA A 93 9.21 -26.39 -3.50
CA ALA A 93 9.97 -27.22 -2.57
C ALA A 93 9.70 -28.72 -2.80
N LEU A 94 8.45 -29.10 -3.07
CA LEU A 94 8.03 -30.48 -3.36
C LEU A 94 8.53 -30.99 -4.72
N ALA A 95 8.77 -30.11 -5.69
CA ALA A 95 9.39 -30.47 -6.97
C ALA A 95 10.84 -30.97 -6.81
N GLY A 96 11.41 -30.85 -5.60
CA GLY A 96 12.79 -31.22 -5.28
C GLY A 96 13.79 -30.23 -5.87
N PRO A 97 15.05 -30.24 -5.42
CA PRO A 97 16.10 -29.47 -6.07
C PRO A 97 16.21 -29.95 -7.52
N SER A 98 15.73 -29.11 -8.45
CA SER A 98 15.95 -29.30 -9.88
C SER A 98 17.45 -29.49 -10.10
N ALA A 99 17.78 -30.51 -10.89
CA ALA A 99 19.12 -30.98 -11.22
C ALA A 99 20.23 -29.93 -11.08
N ALA A 100 21.24 -30.22 -10.24
CA ALA A 100 22.50 -29.50 -10.09
C ALA A 100 22.41 -27.96 -10.19
N VAL A 101 22.39 -27.28 -9.04
CA VAL A 101 22.47 -25.82 -8.97
C VAL A 101 23.63 -25.33 -9.84
N ASP A 102 23.29 -24.64 -10.93
CA ASP A 102 24.27 -24.07 -11.84
C ASP A 102 24.97 -22.90 -11.14
N GLU A 103 26.14 -23.19 -10.56
CA GLU A 103 26.99 -22.23 -9.83
C GLU A 103 27.64 -21.18 -10.77
N ARG A 104 27.42 -21.26 -12.09
CA ARG A 104 27.90 -20.23 -13.02
C ARG A 104 27.32 -18.87 -12.66
N LEU A 105 28.21 -17.90 -12.47
CA LEU A 105 27.85 -16.53 -12.24
C LEU A 105 27.54 -15.82 -13.56
N VAL A 106 26.46 -15.07 -13.56
CA VAL A 106 25.97 -14.32 -14.70
C VAL A 106 25.62 -12.88 -14.31
N ALA A 107 25.70 -11.98 -15.28
CA ALA A 107 25.27 -10.60 -15.12
C ALA A 107 24.32 -10.21 -16.24
N VAL A 108 23.27 -9.46 -15.91
CA VAL A 108 22.39 -8.81 -16.89
C VAL A 108 22.99 -7.45 -17.23
N ARG A 109 22.98 -7.07 -18.51
CA ARG A 109 23.47 -5.77 -18.95
C ARG A 109 22.78 -4.64 -18.17
N GLY A 110 23.57 -3.77 -17.54
CA GLY A 110 23.09 -2.63 -16.74
C GLY A 110 22.83 -2.95 -15.26
N MET A 111 23.02 -4.18 -14.80
CA MET A 111 23.04 -4.51 -13.38
C MET A 111 24.46 -4.42 -12.81
N THR A 112 24.56 -4.00 -11.56
CA THR A 112 25.83 -3.89 -10.82
C THR A 112 26.15 -5.15 -10.00
N LEU A 113 25.18 -6.05 -9.84
CA LEU A 113 25.29 -7.26 -9.04
C LEU A 113 25.39 -8.49 -9.94
N VAL A 114 26.17 -9.48 -9.50
CA VAL A 114 26.26 -10.79 -10.15
C VAL A 114 25.26 -11.77 -9.53
N HIS A 115 24.72 -12.66 -10.35
CA HIS A 115 23.68 -13.62 -10.00
C HIS A 115 24.14 -15.04 -10.35
N ARG A 116 23.61 -16.06 -9.67
CA ARG A 116 23.69 -17.45 -10.17
C ARG A 116 22.83 -17.59 -11.43
N ALA A 117 23.22 -18.45 -12.37
CA ALA A 117 22.46 -18.67 -13.61
C ALA A 117 21.00 -19.08 -13.35
N GLY A 118 20.74 -19.84 -12.27
CA GLY A 118 19.40 -20.22 -11.83
C GLY A 118 18.64 -19.18 -10.99
N CYS A 119 19.17 -17.98 -10.77
CA CYS A 119 18.52 -16.98 -9.90
C CYS A 119 17.20 -16.48 -10.52
N PRO A 120 16.08 -16.47 -9.78
CA PRO A 120 14.78 -15.99 -10.29
C PRO A 120 14.81 -14.56 -10.82
N LEU A 121 15.71 -13.71 -10.29
CA LEU A 121 15.85 -12.32 -10.72
C LEU A 121 16.45 -12.15 -12.13
N VAL A 122 17.13 -13.18 -12.64
CA VAL A 122 17.68 -13.21 -14.02
C VAL A 122 16.96 -14.18 -14.94
N ALA A 123 16.00 -14.95 -14.43
CA ALA A 123 15.19 -15.86 -15.22
C ALA A 123 14.51 -15.11 -16.37
N GLY A 124 14.71 -15.60 -17.61
CA GLY A 124 14.16 -15.01 -18.82
C GLY A 124 14.85 -13.73 -19.32
N LYS A 125 15.95 -13.28 -18.70
CA LYS A 125 16.70 -12.11 -19.15
C LYS A 125 17.94 -12.52 -19.97
N PRO A 126 18.40 -11.68 -20.93
CA PRO A 126 19.67 -11.91 -21.59
C PRO A 126 20.80 -11.73 -20.58
N VAL A 127 21.56 -12.80 -20.35
CA VAL A 127 22.66 -12.84 -19.39
C VAL A 127 23.98 -13.09 -20.09
N ALA A 128 25.06 -12.50 -19.58
CA ALA A 128 26.43 -12.82 -19.97
C ALA A 128 27.14 -13.52 -18.81
N ALA A 129 28.07 -14.41 -19.13
CA ALA A 129 28.92 -15.04 -18.12
C ALA A 129 29.75 -13.96 -17.39
N ALA A 130 29.80 -14.05 -16.07
CA ALA A 130 30.47 -13.10 -15.21
C ALA A 130 31.67 -13.79 -14.53
N ALA A 131 32.83 -13.14 -14.54
CA ALA A 131 33.99 -13.65 -13.82
C ALA A 131 33.72 -13.64 -12.29
N PRO A 132 34.30 -14.56 -11.49
CA PRO A 132 34.05 -14.60 -10.05
C PRO A 132 34.34 -13.29 -9.30
N ALA A 133 35.24 -12.46 -9.83
CA ALA A 133 35.62 -11.17 -9.26
C ALA A 133 34.88 -9.95 -9.86
N SER A 134 33.86 -10.16 -10.71
CA SER A 134 33.24 -9.08 -11.50
C SER A 134 32.21 -8.21 -10.76
N GLY A 135 31.89 -8.51 -9.49
CA GLY A 135 31.00 -7.67 -8.70
C GLY A 135 30.49 -8.35 -7.42
N ALA A 136 29.75 -7.58 -6.61
CA ALA A 136 29.06 -8.12 -5.44
C ALA A 136 27.91 -9.04 -5.86
N ARG A 137 27.72 -10.14 -5.14
CA ARG A 137 26.58 -11.03 -5.34
C ARG A 137 25.28 -10.34 -4.94
N CYS A 138 24.18 -10.62 -5.64
CA CYS A 138 22.87 -10.16 -5.19
C CYS A 138 22.49 -10.79 -3.85
N GLY A 139 21.65 -10.10 -3.06
CA GLY A 139 21.26 -10.57 -1.73
C GLY A 139 20.65 -11.98 -1.73
N TRP A 140 19.91 -12.34 -2.78
CA TRP A 140 19.33 -13.69 -2.92
C TRP A 140 20.40 -14.77 -3.12
N CYS A 141 21.34 -14.55 -4.05
CA CYS A 141 22.41 -15.50 -4.33
C CYS A 141 23.49 -15.55 -3.25
N ALA A 142 23.60 -14.51 -2.42
CA ALA A 142 24.53 -14.48 -1.28
C ALA A 142 24.04 -15.36 -0.12
N LEU A 143 22.72 -15.52 0.04
CA LEU A 143 22.11 -16.31 1.12
C LEU A 143 22.12 -17.82 0.84
N GLY A 144 22.57 -18.26 -0.33
CA GLY A 144 22.58 -19.68 -0.71
C GLY A 144 21.20 -20.26 -1.00
N ALA A 145 20.20 -19.40 -1.25
CA ALA A 145 18.86 -19.78 -1.70
C ALA A 145 18.80 -20.14 -3.19
#